data_AF-A0A078M641-F1
#
_entry.id   AF-A0A078M641-F1
#
_cell.length_a   1.000
_cell.length_b   1.000
_cell.length_c   1.000
_cell.angle_alpha   90.00
_cell.angle_beta   90.00
_cell.angle_gamma   90.00
#
_symmetry.space_group_name_H-M   'P 1'
#
loop_
_entity.id
_entity.type
_entity.pdbx_description
1 polymer ?
#
loop_
_entity_poly.entity_id
_entity_poly.type
_entity_poly.pdbx_seq_one_letter_code
_entity_poly.pdbx_strand_id
1 'polypeptide(L)'
;MKIKTIGLLLSSSLIMAACSSEDEDSANTSPEGAAITEEEASDEGEETSTEHGGTEQDAATEENTPDEGADNGEDSDTSTDSNADEADDVDDSSSESTETEGSSNKVDTDSGQSGNQTIALEDISLMAADAISIAEEEAEGDIHEISFEKDGDSWVYKVDLNNGSEESEVVVDHDTEEVIDVRTEQDDDDDNQDEVIDYNSLNEAYDAIDEAIADIGGGEVKEWSLSMDDGTPEYDIDLEYEGQKHEYTINAETLEILESEQDD
;
A
#
# COMPACT_ATOMS: atom_id res chain seq x y z
N MET A 1 24.24 1.52 29.36
CA MET A 1 23.37 2.27 28.43
C MET A 1 23.59 3.76 28.66
N LYS A 2 23.94 4.52 27.61
CA LYS A 2 24.15 5.96 27.68
C LYS A 2 22.98 6.62 26.96
N ILE A 3 22.09 7.27 27.70
CA ILE A 3 20.94 7.98 27.14
C ILE A 3 21.41 9.42 26.91
N LYS A 4 21.32 9.89 25.66
CA LYS A 4 21.67 11.26 25.28
C LYS A 4 20.38 11.99 24.94
N THR A 5 19.89 12.80 25.89
CA THR A 5 18.74 13.68 25.70
C THR A 5 19.16 14.92 24.92
N ILE A 6 18.56 15.12 23.76
CA ILE A 6 18.68 16.35 22.96
C ILE A 6 17.42 17.16 23.23
N GLY A 7 17.59 18.30 23.89
CA GLY A 7 16.50 19.23 24.19
C GLY A 7 16.16 20.06 22.96
N LEU A 8 14.89 20.02 22.55
CA LEU A 8 14.31 20.88 21.53
C LEU A 8 13.80 22.17 22.19
N LEU A 9 14.42 23.30 21.88
CA LEU A 9 13.97 24.63 22.30
C LEU A 9 12.90 25.13 21.32
N LEU A 10 11.62 25.08 21.72
CA LEU A 10 10.56 25.79 21.02
C LEU A 10 10.56 27.27 21.42
N SER A 11 10.98 28.14 20.50
CA SER A 11 10.80 29.59 20.62
C SER A 11 9.49 30.01 19.96
N SER A 12 8.44 30.17 20.78
CA SER A 12 7.18 30.81 20.40
C SER A 12 7.40 32.30 20.14
N SER A 13 6.99 32.80 18.97
CA SER A 13 6.78 34.23 18.73
C SER A 13 5.31 34.47 18.41
N LEU A 14 4.59 35.03 19.39
CA LEU A 14 3.24 35.53 19.28
C LEU A 14 3.31 37.00 18.85
N ILE A 15 2.81 37.34 17.66
CA ILE A 15 2.61 38.74 17.26
C ILE A 15 1.11 39.02 17.37
N MET A 16 0.72 39.74 18.43
CA MET A 16 -0.57 40.42 18.48
C MET A 16 -0.44 41.80 17.84
N ALA A 17 -1.22 42.04 16.80
CA ALA A 17 -1.51 43.40 16.35
C ALA A 17 -2.99 43.70 16.69
N ALA A 18 -3.17 44.60 17.65
CA ALA A 18 -4.43 45.25 17.97
C ALA A 18 -4.28 46.74 17.65
N CYS A 19 -5.15 47.28 16.79
CA CYS A 19 -5.62 48.67 16.78
C CYS A 19 -6.73 48.75 15.72
N SER A 20 -8.00 48.89 16.09
CA SER A 20 -8.66 50.11 16.61
C SER A 20 -8.87 51.16 15.52
N SER A 21 -10.06 51.17 14.89
CA SER A 21 -10.78 52.38 14.48
C SER A 21 -12.16 52.00 13.92
N GLU A 22 -13.19 52.25 14.72
CA GLU A 22 -14.55 52.50 14.23
C GLU A 22 -14.59 53.94 13.70
N ASP A 23 -15.03 54.14 12.45
CA ASP A 23 -15.76 55.34 12.03
C ASP A 23 -16.45 55.06 10.68
N GLU A 24 -17.66 55.56 10.58
CA GLU A 24 -18.70 55.32 9.57
C GLU A 24 -18.49 56.11 8.26
N ASP A 25 -19.30 55.72 7.27
CA ASP A 25 -19.88 56.52 6.18
C ASP A 25 -19.25 56.55 4.77
N SER A 26 -20.06 55.99 3.85
CA SER A 26 -20.46 56.50 2.52
C SER A 26 -19.44 56.71 1.37
N ALA A 27 -19.65 55.86 0.35
CA ALA A 27 -19.77 56.17 -1.08
C ALA A 27 -18.79 57.16 -1.75
N ASN A 28 -18.07 56.66 -2.77
CA ASN A 28 -18.24 56.99 -4.21
C ASN A 28 -16.90 57.02 -4.99
N THR A 29 -16.99 56.58 -6.25
CA THR A 29 -16.16 56.91 -7.44
C THR A 29 -14.69 56.47 -7.57
N SER A 30 -14.47 55.57 -8.54
CA SER A 30 -13.33 55.46 -9.49
C SER A 30 -13.06 56.78 -10.26
N PRO A 31 -12.02 56.98 -11.12
CA PRO A 31 -10.91 56.11 -11.57
C PRO A 31 -9.52 56.82 -11.69
N GLU A 32 -8.60 56.17 -12.42
CA GLU A 32 -7.38 56.67 -13.11
C GLU A 32 -6.05 56.77 -12.34
N GLY A 33 -5.02 56.13 -12.93
CA GLY A 33 -3.80 56.87 -13.24
C GLY A 33 -2.46 56.23 -12.91
N ALA A 34 -1.83 55.70 -13.96
CA ALA A 34 -0.40 55.83 -14.28
C ALA A 34 0.65 54.93 -13.60
N ALA A 35 1.45 54.36 -14.50
CA ALA A 35 2.68 53.60 -14.33
C ALA A 35 3.90 54.47 -14.00
N ILE A 36 4.93 53.84 -13.41
CA ILE A 36 6.39 53.96 -13.63
C ILE A 36 7.04 52.80 -12.83
N THR A 37 7.83 51.85 -13.37
CA THR A 37 9.19 51.84 -13.97
C THR A 37 10.34 52.32 -13.08
N GLU A 38 11.45 51.58 -13.23
CA GLU A 38 12.87 51.85 -12.90
C GLU A 38 13.39 51.20 -11.60
N GLU A 39 14.19 50.11 -11.68
CA GLU A 39 15.66 50.04 -11.91
C GLU A 39 16.42 50.20 -10.56
N GLU A 40 17.53 49.56 -10.19
CA GLU A 40 18.59 48.73 -10.80
C GLU A 40 19.47 48.14 -9.65
N ALA A 41 20.32 47.17 -10.02
CA ALA A 41 21.68 46.83 -9.52
C ALA A 41 21.81 45.31 -9.32
N SER A 42 22.37 44.54 -10.27
CA SER A 42 23.78 44.47 -10.70
C SER A 42 24.74 44.14 -9.54
N ASP A 43 25.25 42.91 -9.52
CA ASP A 43 26.68 42.66 -9.32
C ASP A 43 27.08 41.31 -9.91
N GLU A 44 28.24 41.30 -10.56
CA GLU A 44 28.76 40.23 -11.41
C GLU A 44 29.80 39.38 -10.68
N GLY A 45 30.03 38.16 -11.17
CA GLY A 45 31.07 37.27 -10.65
C GLY A 45 31.32 36.06 -11.56
N GLU A 46 31.95 36.33 -12.69
CA GLU A 46 32.53 35.41 -13.67
C GLU A 46 33.83 34.78 -13.13
N GLU A 47 34.08 33.47 -13.33
CA GLU A 47 35.40 32.80 -13.48
C GLU A 47 35.14 31.31 -13.87
N THR A 48 35.22 30.90 -15.15
CA THR A 48 36.38 30.43 -15.94
C THR A 48 36.90 28.99 -15.69
N SER A 49 36.77 28.17 -16.74
CA SER A 49 37.61 27.05 -17.25
C SER A 49 38.16 25.96 -16.31
N THR A 50 38.02 24.68 -16.72
CA THR A 50 39.08 23.94 -17.46
C THR A 50 38.62 22.54 -17.89
N GLU A 51 38.83 22.29 -19.18
CA GLU A 51 38.75 21.03 -19.91
C GLU A 51 39.97 20.13 -19.61
N HIS A 52 39.80 18.82 -19.45
CA HIS A 52 40.85 17.85 -19.79
C HIS A 52 40.27 16.46 -20.10
N GLY A 53 40.47 15.99 -21.33
CA GLY A 53 40.32 14.59 -21.72
C GLY A 53 41.57 13.76 -21.42
N GLY A 54 41.50 12.44 -21.64
CA GLY A 54 42.66 11.56 -21.63
C GLY A 54 42.35 10.09 -21.36
N THR A 55 42.16 9.34 -22.45
CA THR A 55 42.18 7.87 -22.58
C THR A 55 43.61 7.32 -22.55
N GLU A 56 43.93 6.23 -21.82
CA GLU A 56 44.96 5.15 -22.05
C GLU A 56 44.62 4.03 -21.02
N GLN A 57 44.20 2.78 -21.28
CA GLN A 57 44.73 1.62 -22.04
C GLN A 57 46.14 1.15 -21.65
N ASP A 58 46.23 0.10 -20.82
CA ASP A 58 47.29 -0.93 -20.78
C ASP A 58 46.72 -2.14 -20.00
N ALA A 59 46.38 -3.28 -20.63
CA ALA A 59 47.27 -4.41 -20.98
C ALA A 59 48.01 -4.97 -19.74
N ALA A 60 47.45 -5.99 -19.08
CA ALA A 60 47.63 -7.43 -19.36
C ALA A 60 48.85 -8.07 -18.65
N THR A 61 48.60 -9.29 -18.18
CA THR A 61 49.41 -10.51 -18.34
C THR A 61 50.11 -11.14 -17.12
N GLU A 62 50.04 -12.48 -17.13
CA GLU A 62 50.90 -13.52 -16.52
C GLU A 62 50.50 -14.02 -15.11
N GLU A 63 49.82 -15.15 -15.00
CA GLU A 63 50.30 -16.55 -15.14
C GLU A 63 51.11 -17.03 -13.91
N ASN A 64 50.56 -18.02 -13.19
CA ASN A 64 51.22 -19.33 -13.00
C ASN A 64 50.31 -20.35 -12.28
N THR A 65 50.07 -21.45 -13.00
CA THR A 65 49.71 -22.82 -12.61
C THR A 65 50.75 -23.48 -11.67
N PRO A 66 50.81 -24.82 -11.43
CA PRO A 66 49.81 -25.90 -11.18
C PRO A 66 50.20 -26.78 -9.95
N ASP A 67 49.31 -27.65 -9.45
CA ASP A 67 49.71 -28.93 -8.76
C ASP A 67 48.45 -29.83 -8.56
N GLU A 68 48.27 -30.91 -9.33
CA GLU A 68 48.46 -32.34 -8.97
C GLU A 68 47.71 -32.79 -7.68
N GLY A 69 46.96 -33.89 -7.56
CA GLY A 69 46.78 -35.11 -8.33
C GLY A 69 46.48 -36.27 -7.35
N ALA A 70 45.61 -37.22 -7.74
CA ALA A 70 45.38 -38.56 -7.14
C ALA A 70 44.66 -38.62 -5.75
N ASP A 71 43.94 -39.66 -5.30
CA ASP A 71 43.73 -41.06 -5.70
C ASP A 71 42.48 -41.62 -4.98
N ASN A 72 42.01 -42.78 -5.46
CA ASN A 72 40.84 -43.59 -5.12
C ASN A 72 40.85 -44.37 -3.78
N GLY A 73 39.64 -44.82 -3.41
CA GLY A 73 39.33 -46.13 -2.78
C GLY A 73 39.26 -46.12 -1.25
N GLU A 74 38.43 -46.89 -0.55
CA GLU A 74 37.40 -47.90 -0.85
C GLU A 74 36.70 -48.24 0.51
N ASP A 75 35.42 -48.60 0.44
CA ASP A 75 34.60 -49.48 1.31
C ASP A 75 34.64 -49.51 2.86
N SER A 76 33.44 -49.42 3.43
CA SER A 76 32.87 -50.51 4.25
C SER A 76 31.36 -50.40 4.45
N ASP A 77 30.68 -51.45 4.00
CA ASP A 77 29.31 -51.91 4.29
C ASP A 77 28.93 -51.90 5.79
N THR A 78 27.63 -51.84 6.12
CA THR A 78 26.82 -53.04 6.47
C THR A 78 25.31 -52.77 6.46
N SER A 79 24.61 -53.74 5.87
CA SER A 79 23.18 -54.04 5.76
C SER A 79 22.30 -53.89 7.03
N THR A 80 20.98 -53.79 6.86
CA THR A 80 20.03 -54.90 7.12
C THR A 80 18.55 -54.49 6.92
N ASP A 81 17.81 -55.46 6.39
CA ASP A 81 16.46 -55.53 5.86
C ASP A 81 15.37 -55.81 6.93
N SER A 82 14.10 -55.59 6.54
CA SER A 82 12.87 -56.33 6.93
C SER A 82 12.03 -55.94 8.17
N ASN A 83 10.83 -55.43 7.86
CA ASN A 83 9.47 -55.87 8.27
C ASN A 83 9.14 -56.40 9.68
N ALA A 84 8.11 -55.80 10.31
CA ALA A 84 6.90 -56.41 10.93
C ALA A 84 6.14 -55.29 11.69
N ASP A 85 4.90 -54.94 11.34
CA ASP A 85 3.62 -55.45 11.89
C ASP A 85 3.54 -55.36 13.42
N GLU A 86 2.60 -54.55 13.94
CA GLU A 86 1.72 -54.86 15.08
C GLU A 86 0.61 -53.79 15.15
N ALA A 87 -0.63 -54.26 15.28
CA ALA A 87 -1.84 -53.51 15.57
C ALA A 87 -2.08 -53.38 17.09
N ASP A 88 -2.81 -52.32 17.50
CA ASP A 88 -3.69 -52.13 18.70
C ASP A 88 -3.73 -50.63 19.03
N ASP A 89 -4.79 -49.98 19.53
CA ASP A 89 -6.11 -50.41 19.98
C ASP A 89 -7.04 -49.17 20.17
N VAL A 90 -8.34 -49.45 20.24
CA VAL A 90 -9.53 -48.71 20.74
C VAL A 90 -9.47 -47.27 21.32
N ASP A 91 -10.50 -46.47 21.00
CA ASP A 91 -11.35 -45.70 21.96
C ASP A 91 -12.65 -45.21 21.26
N ASP A 92 -13.78 -45.92 21.38
CA ASP A 92 -14.95 -45.62 22.25
C ASP A 92 -15.32 -44.13 22.42
N SER A 93 -16.44 -43.71 21.82
CA SER A 93 -17.35 -42.77 22.47
C SER A 93 -18.73 -42.74 21.82
N SER A 94 -19.68 -43.22 22.62
CA SER A 94 -21.12 -43.23 22.37
C SER A 94 -21.74 -41.87 22.74
N SER A 95 -22.78 -41.51 22.00
CA SER A 95 -23.69 -40.37 22.21
C SER A 95 -24.31 -40.32 23.61
N GLU A 96 -24.55 -39.13 24.15
CA GLU A 96 -25.91 -38.64 24.47
C GLU A 96 -25.94 -37.23 25.07
N SER A 97 -27.07 -36.59 24.81
CA SER A 97 -27.46 -35.21 25.05
C SER A 97 -27.76 -34.94 26.52
N THR A 98 -27.46 -33.74 27.02
CA THR A 98 -28.20 -33.15 28.14
C THR A 98 -28.34 -31.65 27.96
N GLU A 99 -29.60 -31.22 27.99
CA GLU A 99 -30.11 -29.87 27.82
C GLU A 99 -30.06 -29.04 29.12
N THR A 100 -30.00 -27.72 28.92
CA THR A 100 -30.68 -26.62 29.66
C THR A 100 -30.12 -26.07 30.99
N GLU A 101 -29.50 -24.88 30.94
CA GLU A 101 -30.08 -23.54 31.26
C GLU A 101 -29.01 -22.57 31.79
N GLY A 102 -28.91 -21.38 31.17
CA GLY A 102 -27.99 -20.34 31.63
C GLY A 102 -27.91 -19.05 30.80
N SER A 103 -29.07 -18.51 30.39
CA SER A 103 -29.33 -17.09 30.08
C SER A 103 -28.14 -16.13 29.88
N SER A 104 -27.88 -15.74 28.64
CA SER A 104 -27.46 -14.38 28.23
C SER A 104 -27.80 -14.21 26.76
N ASN A 105 -28.83 -13.42 26.46
CA ASN A 105 -29.20 -13.00 25.11
C ASN A 105 -28.03 -12.27 24.46
N LYS A 106 -27.26 -12.98 23.63
CA LYS A 106 -26.65 -12.40 22.44
C LYS A 106 -27.34 -13.05 21.26
N VAL A 107 -27.97 -12.22 20.44
CA VAL A 107 -28.47 -12.64 19.14
C VAL A 107 -27.22 -12.74 18.29
N ASP A 108 -26.58 -13.90 18.35
CA ASP A 108 -25.65 -14.31 17.32
C ASP A 108 -26.55 -14.72 16.15
N THR A 109 -26.64 -13.83 15.16
CA THR A 109 -27.22 -14.15 13.86
C THR A 109 -26.27 -15.13 13.18
N ASP A 110 -26.35 -16.40 13.60
CA ASP A 110 -25.86 -17.54 12.83
C ASP A 110 -26.85 -17.75 11.69
N SER A 111 -26.62 -17.04 10.59
CA SER A 111 -27.21 -17.38 9.30
C SER A 111 -26.13 -18.05 8.47
N GLY A 112 -26.16 -19.38 8.47
CA GLY A 112 -25.53 -20.15 7.41
C GLY A 112 -26.13 -19.75 6.06
N GLN A 113 -25.45 -18.84 5.37
CA GLN A 113 -25.66 -18.54 3.95
C GLN A 113 -24.29 -18.55 3.29
N SER A 114 -24.14 -19.46 2.32
CA SER A 114 -23.01 -19.52 1.42
C SER A 114 -22.82 -18.18 0.72
N GLY A 115 -21.64 -17.56 0.89
CA GLY A 115 -21.02 -16.66 -0.08
C GLY A 115 -21.48 -15.21 -0.04
N ASN A 116 -21.06 -14.47 0.98
CA ASN A 116 -20.52 -13.13 0.79
C ASN A 116 -19.76 -12.75 2.07
N GLN A 117 -18.52 -12.28 1.96
CA GLN A 117 -17.72 -11.92 3.13
C GLN A 117 -17.40 -10.44 3.01
N THR A 118 -17.81 -9.69 4.01
CA THR A 118 -17.71 -8.24 4.08
C THR A 118 -16.94 -7.82 5.33
N ILE A 119 -16.45 -6.59 5.35
CA ILE A 119 -15.81 -5.95 6.51
C ILE A 119 -16.37 -4.55 6.70
N ALA A 120 -16.67 -4.19 7.95
CA ALA A 120 -17.07 -2.82 8.26
C ALA A 120 -15.87 -1.88 8.09
N LEU A 121 -16.09 -0.67 7.56
CA LEU A 121 -15.03 0.32 7.36
C LEU A 121 -14.24 0.60 8.65
N GLU A 122 -14.89 0.60 9.81
CA GLU A 122 -14.24 0.81 11.11
C GLU A 122 -13.36 -0.36 11.59
N ASP A 123 -13.53 -1.55 11.02
CA ASP A 123 -12.74 -2.74 11.32
C ASP A 123 -11.51 -2.88 10.40
N ILE A 124 -11.36 -2.00 9.39
CA ILE A 124 -10.14 -1.90 8.60
C ILE A 124 -9.07 -1.17 9.45
N SER A 125 -8.22 -1.94 10.13
CA SER A 125 -7.16 -1.43 11.01
C SER A 125 -5.83 -1.10 10.34
N LEU A 126 -5.39 -1.90 9.36
CA LEU A 126 -4.23 -1.59 8.52
C LEU A 126 -4.69 -0.68 7.39
N MET A 127 -4.11 0.52 7.29
CA MET A 127 -4.42 1.49 6.24
C MET A 127 -3.56 1.21 5.00
N ALA A 128 -4.06 1.58 3.83
CA ALA A 128 -3.36 1.37 2.55
C ALA A 128 -1.95 2.00 2.55
N ALA A 129 -1.78 3.21 3.07
CA ALA A 129 -0.45 3.86 3.18
C ALA A 129 0.58 3.01 3.96
N ASP A 130 0.14 2.35 5.04
CA ASP A 130 0.99 1.48 5.85
C ASP A 130 1.27 0.16 5.11
N ALA A 131 0.27 -0.42 4.43
CA ALA A 131 0.44 -1.62 3.62
C ALA A 131 1.41 -1.40 2.44
N ILE A 132 1.31 -0.25 1.77
CA ILE A 132 2.27 0.20 0.74
C ILE A 132 3.67 0.27 1.32
N SER A 133 3.82 0.90 2.49
CA SER A 133 5.13 1.02 3.14
C SER A 133 5.74 -0.35 3.44
N ILE A 134 4.94 -1.34 3.84
CA ILE A 134 5.38 -2.73 4.04
C ILE A 134 5.79 -3.36 2.70
N ALA A 135 5.00 -3.16 1.64
CA ALA A 135 5.30 -3.71 0.32
C ALA A 135 6.58 -3.14 -0.29
N GLU A 136 6.80 -1.82 -0.18
CA GLU A 136 8.02 -1.13 -0.66
C GLU A 136 9.29 -1.56 0.11
N GLU A 137 9.16 -2.11 1.32
CA GLU A 137 10.29 -2.72 2.04
C GLU A 137 10.67 -4.11 1.48
N GLU A 138 9.75 -4.80 0.82
CA GLU A 138 9.93 -6.15 0.28
C GLU A 138 10.33 -6.16 -1.20
N ALA A 139 9.74 -5.28 -2.02
CA ALA A 139 10.04 -5.15 -3.44
C ALA A 139 10.26 -3.69 -3.86
N GLU A 140 11.19 -3.47 -4.79
CA GLU A 140 11.45 -2.15 -5.38
C GLU A 140 10.53 -1.95 -6.60
N GLY A 141 9.96 -0.76 -6.75
CA GLY A 141 9.19 -0.39 -7.94
C GLY A 141 8.33 0.85 -7.71
N ASP A 142 7.76 1.36 -8.79
CA ASP A 142 6.70 2.34 -8.79
C ASP A 142 5.35 1.61 -8.65
N ILE A 143 4.39 2.19 -7.91
CA ILE A 143 3.08 1.57 -7.64
C ILE A 143 2.20 1.67 -8.88
N HIS A 144 1.60 0.57 -9.32
CA HIS A 144 0.66 0.53 -10.45
C HIS A 144 -0.77 0.19 -10.03
N GLU A 145 -0.93 -0.69 -9.05
CA GLU A 145 -2.24 -1.05 -8.51
C GLU A 145 -2.12 -1.34 -7.01
N ILE A 146 -3.16 -0.99 -6.26
CA ILE A 146 -3.35 -1.45 -4.89
C ILE A 146 -4.77 -1.99 -4.78
N SER A 147 -4.94 -3.18 -4.22
CA SER A 147 -6.26 -3.72 -3.91
C SER A 147 -6.35 -4.24 -2.49
N PHE A 148 -7.57 -4.25 -1.95
CA PHE A 148 -7.90 -4.83 -0.67
C PHE A 148 -9.13 -5.73 -0.84
N GLU A 149 -8.94 -7.01 -0.62
CA GLU A 149 -9.97 -8.02 -0.83
C GLU A 149 -9.82 -9.19 0.14
N LYS A 150 -10.80 -10.08 0.13
CA LYS A 150 -10.72 -11.31 0.91
C LYS A 150 -10.07 -12.43 0.09
N ASP A 151 -8.86 -12.81 0.47
CA ASP A 151 -8.17 -13.99 -0.07
C ASP A 151 -8.33 -15.19 0.89
N GLY A 152 -9.21 -16.12 0.50
CA GLY A 152 -9.58 -17.26 1.33
C GLY A 152 -10.30 -16.84 2.62
N ASP A 153 -9.65 -17.04 3.77
CA ASP A 153 -10.20 -16.69 5.09
C ASP A 153 -9.66 -15.35 5.63
N SER A 154 -8.64 -14.76 4.99
CA SER A 154 -7.96 -13.52 5.40
C SER A 154 -8.35 -12.34 4.52
N TRP A 155 -8.36 -11.15 5.10
CA TRP A 155 -8.32 -9.90 4.34
C TRP A 155 -6.87 -9.55 4.03
N VAL A 156 -6.61 -9.16 2.79
CA VAL A 156 -5.25 -8.89 2.32
C VAL A 156 -5.22 -7.61 1.52
N TYR A 157 -4.09 -6.92 1.62
CA TYR A 157 -3.68 -5.93 0.63
C TYR A 157 -2.82 -6.62 -0.42
N LYS A 158 -2.99 -6.22 -1.68
CA LYS A 158 -2.09 -6.57 -2.78
C LYS A 158 -1.57 -5.27 -3.37
N VAL A 159 -0.25 -5.14 -3.46
CA VAL A 159 0.42 -3.96 -3.99
C VAL A 159 1.27 -4.39 -5.17
N ASP A 160 0.93 -3.90 -6.35
CA ASP A 160 1.66 -4.17 -7.58
C ASP A 160 2.68 -3.08 -7.83
N LEU A 161 3.94 -3.50 -7.90
CA LEU A 161 5.14 -2.66 -8.02
C LEU A 161 5.87 -3.02 -9.31
N ASN A 162 6.17 -2.02 -10.14
CA ASN A 162 6.92 -2.19 -11.38
C ASN A 162 8.24 -1.43 -11.32
N ASN A 163 9.37 -2.10 -11.58
CA ASN A 163 10.70 -1.45 -11.59
C ASN A 163 11.26 -1.16 -13.00
N GLY A 164 10.42 -1.27 -14.02
CA GLY A 164 10.74 -1.13 -15.44
C GLY A 164 11.32 -2.39 -16.10
N SER A 165 11.42 -3.50 -15.37
CA SER A 165 11.85 -4.80 -15.93
C SER A 165 11.13 -6.01 -15.34
N GLU A 166 10.60 -5.86 -14.14
CA GLU A 166 9.85 -6.88 -13.43
C GLU A 166 8.64 -6.22 -12.76
N GLU A 167 7.51 -6.92 -12.77
CA GLU A 167 6.31 -6.61 -12.00
C GLU A 167 6.27 -7.53 -10.79
N SER A 168 6.06 -6.94 -9.61
CA SER A 168 5.97 -7.65 -8.34
C SER A 168 4.65 -7.37 -7.63
N GLU A 169 3.86 -8.42 -7.38
CA GLU A 169 2.69 -8.38 -6.50
C GLU A 169 3.15 -8.76 -5.08
N VAL A 170 3.06 -7.81 -4.14
CA VAL A 170 3.32 -8.07 -2.71
C VAL A 170 1.98 -8.16 -1.97
N VAL A 171 1.75 -9.30 -1.32
CA VAL A 171 0.52 -9.57 -0.57
C VAL A 171 0.77 -9.43 0.94
N VAL A 172 0.07 -8.49 1.58
CA VAL A 172 0.19 -8.17 3.00
C VAL A 172 -1.10 -8.56 3.73
N ASP A 173 -0.99 -9.36 4.78
CA ASP A 173 -2.13 -9.74 5.61
C ASP A 173 -2.58 -8.56 6.49
N HIS A 174 -3.88 -8.26 6.45
CA HIS A 174 -4.49 -7.11 7.12
C HIS A 174 -4.37 -7.15 8.64
N ASP A 175 -4.55 -8.32 9.24
CA ASP A 175 -4.64 -8.48 10.70
C ASP A 175 -3.25 -8.60 11.35
N THR A 176 -2.31 -9.23 10.65
CA THR A 176 -0.97 -9.52 11.16
C THR A 176 0.09 -8.52 10.68
N GLU A 177 -0.21 -7.74 9.63
CA GLU A 177 0.73 -6.81 8.98
C GLU A 177 1.98 -7.52 8.43
N GLU A 178 1.90 -8.83 8.18
CA GLU A 178 2.99 -9.63 7.63
C GLU A 178 2.84 -9.78 6.12
N VAL A 179 3.96 -9.75 5.39
CA VAL A 179 3.99 -10.17 3.97
C VAL A 179 3.78 -11.68 3.92
N ILE A 180 2.72 -12.12 3.25
CA ILE A 180 2.33 -13.53 3.17
C ILE A 180 2.59 -14.17 1.80
N ASP A 181 2.73 -13.37 0.75
CA ASP A 181 3.13 -13.84 -0.58
C ASP A 181 3.84 -12.71 -1.35
N VAL A 182 4.78 -13.10 -2.22
CA VAL A 182 5.45 -12.20 -3.17
C VAL A 182 5.57 -12.94 -4.48
N ARG A 183 5.01 -12.37 -5.55
CA ARG A 183 5.11 -12.92 -6.90
C ARG A 183 5.80 -11.92 -7.79
N THR A 184 6.79 -12.37 -8.55
CA THR A 184 7.51 -11.51 -9.49
C THR A 184 7.52 -12.17 -10.85
N GLU A 185 7.11 -11.41 -11.87
CA GLU A 185 7.14 -11.82 -13.27
C GLU A 185 7.98 -10.84 -14.09
N GLN A 186 8.55 -11.32 -15.21
CA GLN A 186 9.28 -10.41 -16.11
C GLN A 186 8.27 -9.58 -16.88
N ASP A 187 8.52 -8.27 -16.89
CA ASP A 187 7.75 -7.34 -17.69
C ASP A 187 8.43 -7.23 -19.07
N ASP A 188 7.80 -7.83 -20.07
CA ASP A 188 8.25 -7.81 -21.47
C ASP A 188 7.58 -6.65 -22.25
N ASP A 189 6.67 -5.89 -21.64
CA ASP A 189 5.86 -4.85 -22.29
C ASP A 189 6.28 -3.43 -21.85
N ASP A 190 6.81 -2.65 -22.80
CA ASP A 190 7.27 -1.25 -22.59
C ASP A 190 6.12 -0.24 -22.36
N ASP A 191 4.86 -0.70 -22.37
CA ASP A 191 3.66 0.16 -22.41
C ASP A 191 3.11 0.50 -21.00
N ASN A 192 3.54 -0.18 -19.92
CA ASN A 192 2.98 -0.02 -18.57
C ASN A 192 3.56 1.18 -17.77
N GLN A 193 4.56 1.90 -18.29
CA GLN A 193 5.25 2.95 -17.51
C GLN A 193 4.45 4.25 -17.32
N ASP A 194 3.32 4.42 -17.99
CA ASP A 194 2.51 5.65 -17.91
C ASP A 194 1.41 5.58 -16.82
N GLU A 195 1.25 4.45 -16.13
CA GLU A 195 0.17 4.17 -15.15
C GLU A 195 0.66 4.19 -13.68
N VAL A 196 1.69 4.98 -13.39
CA VAL A 196 2.27 5.10 -12.04
C VAL A 196 1.37 5.92 -11.09
N ILE A 197 1.18 5.41 -9.88
CA ILE A 197 0.41 6.02 -8.80
C ILE A 197 1.35 6.65 -7.75
N ASP A 198 1.25 7.98 -7.58
CA ASP A 198 1.82 8.67 -6.41
C ASP A 198 0.79 8.70 -5.28
N TYR A 199 0.66 7.60 -4.53
CA TYR A 199 -0.38 7.42 -3.51
C TYR A 199 -0.39 8.55 -2.47
N ASN A 200 0.78 9.07 -2.09
CA ASN A 200 0.92 10.16 -1.10
C ASN A 200 0.31 11.49 -1.56
N SER A 201 -0.01 11.63 -2.85
CA SER A 201 -0.65 12.81 -3.42
C SER A 201 -2.18 12.70 -3.50
N LEU A 202 -2.73 11.52 -3.23
CA LEU A 202 -4.16 11.20 -3.35
C LEU A 202 -4.88 11.30 -1.99
N ASN A 203 -6.21 11.30 -2.02
CA ASN A 203 -6.99 11.07 -0.81
C ASN A 203 -6.91 9.58 -0.44
N GLU A 204 -7.09 9.24 0.83
CA GLU A 204 -7.00 7.85 1.29
C GLU A 204 -8.21 7.03 0.81
N ALA A 205 -8.02 5.74 0.58
CA ALA A 205 -9.10 4.81 0.24
C ALA A 205 -10.23 4.83 1.29
N TYR A 206 -9.87 5.01 2.56
CA TYR A 206 -10.83 5.14 3.67
C TYR A 206 -11.84 6.27 3.43
N ASP A 207 -11.39 7.43 2.93
CA ASP A 207 -12.26 8.59 2.68
C ASP A 207 -13.18 8.35 1.47
N ALA A 208 -12.68 7.68 0.42
CA ALA A 208 -13.50 7.29 -0.73
C ALA A 208 -14.59 6.28 -0.36
N ILE A 209 -14.24 5.28 0.46
CA ILE A 209 -15.21 4.29 0.97
C ILE A 209 -16.26 4.95 1.88
N ASP A 210 -15.86 5.91 2.74
CA ASP A 210 -16.82 6.66 3.56
C ASP A 210 -17.80 7.46 2.70
N GLU A 211 -17.34 8.08 1.60
CA GLU A 211 -18.21 8.79 0.65
C GLU A 211 -19.19 7.84 -0.04
N ALA A 212 -18.74 6.66 -0.51
CA ALA A 212 -19.60 5.64 -1.11
C ALA A 212 -20.66 5.13 -0.11
N ILE A 213 -20.27 4.83 1.13
CA ILE A 213 -21.17 4.41 2.21
C ILE A 213 -22.17 5.51 2.55
N ALA A 214 -21.75 6.78 2.54
CA ALA A 214 -22.61 7.91 2.81
C ALA A 214 -23.65 8.14 1.70
N ASP A 215 -23.28 7.95 0.43
CA ASP A 215 -24.16 8.10 -0.72
C ASP A 215 -25.32 7.09 -0.68
N ILE A 216 -25.01 5.81 -0.47
CA ILE A 216 -26.02 4.75 -0.37
C ILE A 216 -26.76 4.74 0.98
N GLY A 217 -26.14 5.26 2.03
CA GLY A 217 -26.68 5.33 3.39
C GLY A 217 -26.32 4.16 4.31
N GLY A 218 -25.27 3.41 4.00
CA GLY A 218 -24.73 2.30 4.80
C GLY A 218 -23.90 1.32 3.96
N GLY A 219 -23.64 0.14 4.50
CA GLY A 219 -22.96 -0.94 3.78
C GLY A 219 -21.65 -1.36 4.41
N GLU A 220 -21.14 -2.48 3.96
CA GLU A 220 -19.86 -3.05 4.35
C GLU A 220 -19.02 -3.32 3.11
N VAL A 221 -17.70 -3.20 3.23
CA VAL A 221 -16.76 -3.35 2.12
C VAL A 221 -16.64 -4.82 1.73
N LYS A 222 -16.66 -5.10 0.43
CA LYS A 222 -16.34 -6.41 -0.16
C LYS A 222 -14.94 -6.44 -0.75
N GLU A 223 -14.62 -5.42 -1.52
CA GLU A 223 -13.32 -5.19 -2.12
C GLU A 223 -13.20 -3.71 -2.48
N TRP A 224 -11.96 -3.26 -2.62
CA TRP A 224 -11.67 -2.03 -3.36
C TRP A 224 -10.32 -2.15 -4.05
N SER A 225 -10.14 -1.42 -5.14
CA SER A 225 -8.86 -1.23 -5.80
C SER A 225 -8.62 0.23 -6.14
N LEU A 226 -7.36 0.57 -6.37
CA LEU A 226 -6.89 1.85 -6.87
C LEU A 226 -5.98 1.57 -8.06
N SER A 227 -6.34 2.11 -9.23
CA SER A 227 -5.56 2.01 -10.46
C SER A 227 -5.62 3.34 -11.24
N MET A 228 -4.82 3.45 -12.31
CA MET A 228 -4.92 4.56 -13.26
C MET A 228 -5.84 4.18 -14.43
N ASP A 229 -6.92 4.92 -14.63
CA ASP A 229 -7.76 4.83 -15.84
C ASP A 229 -7.59 6.09 -16.70
N ASP A 230 -7.07 5.94 -17.92
CA ASP A 230 -6.84 7.04 -18.87
C ASP A 230 -6.08 8.26 -18.25
N GLY A 231 -5.16 7.99 -17.32
CA GLY A 231 -4.36 8.98 -16.60
C GLY A 231 -5.08 9.65 -15.41
N THR A 232 -6.20 9.08 -14.98
CA THR A 232 -6.96 9.48 -13.79
C THR A 232 -6.83 8.37 -12.74
N PRO A 233 -6.38 8.67 -11.51
CA PRO A 233 -6.36 7.67 -10.46
C PRO A 233 -7.80 7.50 -9.91
N GLU A 234 -8.29 6.26 -9.94
CA GLU A 234 -9.67 5.93 -9.60
C GLU A 234 -9.73 4.81 -8.57
N TYR A 235 -10.58 4.99 -7.56
CA TYR A 235 -10.97 3.94 -6.62
C TYR A 235 -12.19 3.22 -7.17
N ASP A 236 -12.08 1.91 -7.38
CA ASP A 236 -13.22 1.03 -7.59
C ASP A 236 -13.57 0.36 -6.26
N ILE A 237 -14.82 0.52 -5.81
CA ILE A 237 -15.28 0.12 -4.48
C ILE A 237 -16.54 -0.71 -4.60
N ASP A 238 -16.47 -1.92 -4.04
CA ASP A 238 -17.60 -2.81 -3.92
C ASP A 238 -18.14 -2.84 -2.50
N LEU A 239 -19.40 -2.48 -2.34
CA LEU A 239 -20.13 -2.54 -1.07
C LEU A 239 -21.21 -3.62 -1.11
N GLU A 240 -21.46 -4.25 0.03
CA GLU A 240 -22.71 -4.97 0.27
C GLU A 240 -23.64 -4.13 1.13
N TYR A 241 -24.85 -3.87 0.62
CA TYR A 241 -25.89 -3.18 1.38
C TYR A 241 -27.25 -3.82 1.14
N GLU A 242 -27.97 -4.11 2.24
CA GLU A 242 -29.28 -4.79 2.22
C GLU A 242 -29.31 -6.10 1.40
N GLY A 243 -28.16 -6.79 1.29
CA GLY A 243 -28.01 -8.05 0.55
C GLY A 243 -27.83 -7.89 -0.97
N GLN A 244 -27.45 -6.69 -1.44
CA GLN A 244 -27.13 -6.38 -2.83
C GLN A 244 -25.70 -5.84 -2.93
N LYS A 245 -25.04 -6.11 -4.06
CA LYS A 245 -23.75 -5.52 -4.39
C LYS A 245 -23.98 -4.13 -5.00
N HIS A 246 -23.19 -3.18 -4.57
CA HIS A 246 -23.14 -1.83 -5.11
C HIS A 246 -21.69 -1.52 -5.47
N GLU A 247 -21.47 -1.06 -6.69
CA GLU A 247 -20.15 -0.75 -7.23
C GLU A 247 -20.04 0.76 -7.40
N TYR A 248 -18.91 1.34 -7.04
CA TYR A 248 -18.63 2.75 -7.15
C TYR A 248 -17.26 2.96 -7.78
N THR A 249 -17.16 3.89 -8.71
CA THR A 249 -15.87 4.41 -9.19
C THR A 249 -15.74 5.85 -8.73
N ILE A 250 -14.69 6.17 -7.98
CA ILE A 250 -14.47 7.46 -7.33
C ILE A 250 -13.10 8.01 -7.72
N ASN A 251 -13.05 9.27 -8.17
CA ASN A 251 -11.80 9.93 -8.48
C ASN A 251 -10.94 10.10 -7.20
N ALA A 252 -9.74 9.51 -7.18
CA ALA A 252 -8.89 9.48 -5.98
C ALA A 252 -8.30 10.85 -5.59
N GLU A 253 -8.19 11.80 -6.52
CA GLU A 253 -7.71 13.16 -6.23
C GLU A 253 -8.78 14.06 -5.61
N THR A 254 -10.05 13.84 -5.95
CA THR A 254 -11.15 14.78 -5.65
C THR A 254 -12.28 14.20 -4.80
N LEU A 255 -12.35 12.87 -4.68
CA LEU A 255 -13.46 12.11 -4.09
C LEU A 255 -14.80 12.33 -4.82
N GLU A 256 -14.77 12.77 -6.09
CA GLU A 256 -15.97 12.83 -6.92
C GLU A 256 -16.38 11.41 -7.34
N ILE A 257 -17.63 11.03 -7.06
CA ILE A 257 -18.23 9.79 -7.57
C ILE A 257 -18.41 9.95 -9.09
N LEU A 258 -17.68 9.14 -9.85
CA LEU A 258 -17.69 9.11 -11.31
C LEU A 258 -18.77 8.16 -11.85
N GLU A 259 -18.88 6.99 -11.24
CA GLU A 259 -19.86 5.95 -11.56
C GLU A 259 -20.41 5.30 -10.29
N SER A 260 -21.66 4.82 -10.37
CA SER A 260 -22.31 4.05 -9.31
C SER A 260 -23.30 3.07 -9.94
N GLU A 261 -23.15 1.78 -9.66
CA GLU A 261 -23.99 0.71 -10.18
C GLU A 261 -24.54 -0.19 -9.05
N GLN A 262 -25.67 -0.83 -9.30
CA GLN A 262 -26.29 -1.79 -8.38
C GLN A 262 -26.59 -3.07 -9.17
N ASP A 263 -26.12 -4.22 -8.66
CA ASP A 263 -26.48 -5.52 -9.20
C ASP A 263 -27.94 -5.90 -8.82
N ASP A 264 -28.73 -6.32 -9.82
CA ASP A 264 -30.14 -6.74 -9.71
C ASP A 264 -30.33 -8.28 -9.62
#